data_AF-A0A2N2P065-F1
#
_entry.id   AF-A0A2N2P065-F1
#
_cell.length_a   1.000
_cell.length_b   1.000
_cell.length_c   1.000
_cell.angle_alpha   90.00
_cell.angle_beta   90.00
_cell.angle_gamma   90.00
#
_symmetry.space_group_name_H-M   'P 1'
#
loop_
_entity.id
_entity.type
_entity.pdbx_description
1 polymer ?
#
loop_
_entity_poly.entity_id
_entity_poly.type
_entity_poly.pdbx_seq_one_letter_code
_entity_poly.pdbx_strand_id
1 'polypeptide(L)'
;MNQHGCTSLATFLDDRVIYRNLDVQDPSLPSFHQLAATLSLPANRIPRTGEPAHALVVAELLKHAQELDHPGKALQNLVFVGNSQGNNSKTFANICQAGNWHGIAFLSNENTDFEPDIKSKYQQGLPIYRTNRWFLLEFFEAFCNQHAIHINEQTTVVLNLDKTCLGAFGRNDQAIDHARALAAVGTASSTLGTAIDVAKVIQAYQRFNLVDFYDFTGDNPDILAYLCLLVSAGVIEPETLVAQVRLGEWTSFQAYVEDIQTRFNSLPVSIQPTHTEFFASLQNGAPLTFKAFRLLEYQLTSHFVQSAPDIVPDADTLSKILVITEEVRKFGLDCKTKGALLFGLSDTPDEAALPTPELAQKGYLPLHRAEMLSVSSEKK
;
A
#
# COMPACT_ATOMS: atom_id res chain seq x y z
N MET A 1 0.86 16.05 18.30
CA MET A 1 -0.12 15.64 17.26
C MET A 1 -1.51 15.97 17.78
N ASN A 2 -2.43 16.39 16.92
CA ASN A 2 -3.82 16.66 17.32
C ASN A 2 -4.75 15.52 16.89
N GLN A 3 -5.71 15.18 17.75
CA GLN A 3 -6.68 14.11 17.53
C GLN A 3 -8.04 14.72 17.15
N HIS A 4 -8.73 14.12 16.18
CA HIS A 4 -9.97 14.67 15.59
C HIS A 4 -11.17 13.71 15.69
N GLY A 5 -11.07 12.71 16.57
CA GLY A 5 -12.09 11.66 16.73
C GLY A 5 -11.92 10.48 15.77
N CYS A 6 -12.79 9.49 15.88
CA CYS A 6 -12.78 8.30 15.03
C CYS A 6 -13.51 8.55 13.69
N THR A 7 -13.01 7.97 12.62
CA THR A 7 -13.56 8.03 11.27
C THR A 7 -13.07 6.81 10.48
N SER A 8 -13.55 6.61 9.25
CA SER A 8 -13.00 5.59 8.34
C SER A 8 -12.62 6.21 7.00
N LEU A 9 -11.92 5.48 6.13
CA LEU A 9 -11.70 5.96 4.76
C LEU A 9 -13.02 6.05 3.99
N ALA A 10 -13.95 5.14 4.28
CA ALA A 10 -15.27 5.10 3.68
C ALA A 10 -16.08 6.39 3.90
N THR A 11 -15.78 7.21 4.93
CA THR A 11 -16.51 8.48 5.11
C THR A 11 -16.27 9.49 3.99
N PHE A 12 -15.18 9.36 3.23
CA PHE A 12 -14.88 10.24 2.10
C PHE A 12 -14.66 9.49 0.78
N LEU A 13 -14.33 8.19 0.82
CA LEU A 13 -14.16 7.34 -0.37
C LEU A 13 -15.34 6.41 -0.65
N ASP A 14 -16.27 6.21 0.29
CA ASP A 14 -17.24 5.12 0.24
C ASP A 14 -16.50 3.78 -0.07
N ASP A 15 -16.92 3.05 -1.10
CA ASP A 15 -16.23 1.84 -1.61
C ASP A 15 -15.40 2.10 -2.87
N ARG A 16 -15.13 3.36 -3.24
CA ARG A 16 -14.25 3.71 -4.37
C ARG A 16 -12.78 3.49 -4.01
N VAL A 17 -12.43 2.26 -3.66
CA VAL A 17 -11.10 1.82 -3.23
C VAL A 17 -10.63 0.69 -4.13
N ILE A 18 -9.40 0.83 -4.64
CA ILE A 18 -8.72 -0.16 -5.48
C ILE A 18 -7.50 -0.67 -4.71
N TYR A 19 -7.52 -1.95 -4.36
CA TYR A 19 -6.37 -2.67 -3.80
C TYR A 19 -5.50 -3.25 -4.93
N ARG A 20 -4.40 -3.93 -4.58
CA ARG A 20 -3.42 -4.44 -5.54
C ARG A 20 -4.04 -5.33 -6.63
N ASN A 21 -5.13 -6.05 -6.33
CA ASN A 21 -5.75 -6.98 -7.27
C ASN A 21 -6.57 -6.29 -8.36
N LEU A 22 -6.72 -4.97 -8.29
CA LEU A 22 -7.45 -4.11 -9.24
C LEU A 22 -8.97 -4.34 -9.30
N ASP A 23 -9.52 -5.16 -8.43
CA ASP A 23 -10.95 -5.20 -8.17
C ASP A 23 -11.32 -4.07 -7.21
N VAL A 24 -12.11 -3.13 -7.71
CA VAL A 24 -12.67 -2.04 -6.91
C VAL A 24 -13.73 -2.57 -5.96
N GLN A 25 -13.76 -2.04 -4.75
CA GLN A 25 -14.67 -2.53 -3.71
C GLN A 25 -16.13 -2.15 -3.96
N ASP A 26 -16.37 -1.14 -4.80
CA ASP A 26 -17.69 -0.75 -5.24
C ASP A 26 -18.24 -1.73 -6.29
N PRO A 27 -19.29 -2.50 -5.97
CA PRO A 27 -19.82 -3.53 -6.86
C PRO A 27 -20.55 -2.98 -8.09
N SER A 28 -20.78 -1.66 -8.18
CA SER A 28 -21.36 -1.02 -9.37
C SER A 28 -20.38 -0.88 -10.53
N LEU A 29 -19.08 -1.09 -10.28
CA LEU A 29 -18.02 -0.97 -11.26
C LEU A 29 -17.56 -2.33 -11.81
N PRO A 30 -16.95 -2.35 -13.00
CA PRO A 30 -16.47 -3.59 -13.59
C PRO A 30 -15.29 -4.16 -12.82
N SER A 31 -15.25 -5.50 -12.74
CA SER A 31 -14.10 -6.26 -12.23
C SER A 31 -12.87 -6.12 -13.13
N PHE A 32 -11.68 -6.38 -12.58
CA PHE A 32 -10.44 -6.46 -13.34
C PHE A 32 -10.57 -7.48 -14.49
N HIS A 33 -11.19 -8.64 -14.26
CA HIS A 33 -11.37 -9.64 -15.31
C HIS A 33 -12.17 -9.10 -16.51
N GLN A 34 -13.23 -8.32 -16.26
CA GLN A 34 -14.02 -7.69 -17.32
C GLN A 34 -13.22 -6.61 -18.06
N LEU A 35 -12.43 -5.81 -17.33
CA LEU A 35 -11.59 -4.77 -17.92
C LEU A 35 -10.41 -5.34 -18.70
N ALA A 36 -9.76 -6.39 -18.20
CA ALA A 36 -8.60 -7.01 -18.83
C ALA A 36 -8.93 -7.49 -20.25
N ALA A 37 -10.10 -8.10 -20.45
CA ALA A 37 -10.58 -8.51 -21.76
C ALA A 37 -10.73 -7.30 -22.71
N THR A 38 -11.35 -6.21 -22.25
CA THR A 38 -11.58 -4.99 -23.03
C THR A 38 -10.27 -4.26 -23.37
N LEU A 39 -9.30 -4.27 -22.43
CA LEU A 39 -8.01 -3.60 -22.57
C LEU A 39 -6.93 -4.47 -23.22
N SER A 40 -7.27 -5.67 -23.70
CA SER A 40 -6.32 -6.65 -24.27
C SER A 40 -5.16 -6.99 -23.32
N LEU A 41 -5.45 -7.05 -22.02
CA LEU A 41 -4.50 -7.44 -20.99
C LEU A 41 -4.65 -8.93 -20.65
N PRO A 42 -3.55 -9.62 -20.29
CA PRO A 42 -3.61 -11.01 -19.84
C PRO A 42 -4.41 -11.12 -18.53
N ALA A 43 -5.56 -11.80 -18.57
CA ALA A 43 -6.44 -11.95 -17.39
C ALA A 43 -5.80 -12.71 -16.22
N ASN A 44 -4.77 -13.51 -16.48
CA ASN A 44 -4.02 -14.27 -15.47
C ASN A 44 -2.85 -13.50 -14.85
N ARG A 45 -2.63 -12.24 -15.24
CA ARG A 45 -1.56 -11.39 -14.68
C ARG A 45 -2.15 -10.05 -14.27
N ILE A 46 -2.20 -9.82 -12.98
CA ILE A 46 -2.53 -8.51 -12.40
C ILE A 46 -1.33 -7.57 -12.58
N PRO A 47 -1.47 -6.45 -13.32
CA PRO A 47 -0.41 -5.46 -13.46
C PRO A 47 0.00 -4.83 -12.13
N ARG A 48 1.30 -4.54 -11.95
CA ARG A 48 1.81 -3.94 -10.71
C ARG A 48 1.68 -2.41 -10.71
N THR A 49 1.56 -1.82 -9.53
CA THR A 49 1.58 -0.37 -9.35
C THR A 49 2.83 0.26 -9.99
N GLY A 50 2.63 1.33 -10.76
CA GLY A 50 3.68 1.97 -11.55
C GLY A 50 3.97 1.32 -12.91
N GLU A 51 3.29 0.24 -13.30
CA GLU A 51 3.25 -0.25 -14.68
C GLU A 51 2.22 0.55 -15.52
N PRO A 52 2.45 0.76 -16.82
CA PRO A 52 1.45 1.37 -17.69
C PRO A 52 0.14 0.57 -17.76
N ALA A 53 0.20 -0.76 -17.75
CA ALA A 53 -0.98 -1.61 -17.78
C ALA A 53 -1.87 -1.44 -16.54
N HIS A 54 -1.28 -1.25 -15.36
CA HIS A 54 -2.00 -0.93 -14.14
C HIS A 54 -2.75 0.40 -14.28
N ALA A 55 -2.06 1.43 -14.81
CA ALA A 55 -2.66 2.74 -15.03
C ALA A 55 -3.82 2.74 -16.03
N LEU A 56 -3.76 1.89 -17.07
CA LEU A 56 -4.88 1.70 -18.00
C LEU A 56 -6.13 1.19 -17.29
N VAL A 57 -5.99 0.18 -16.43
CA VAL A 57 -7.11 -0.36 -15.64
C VAL A 57 -7.68 0.70 -14.71
N VAL A 58 -6.83 1.39 -13.95
CA VAL A 58 -7.28 2.46 -13.04
C VAL A 58 -7.98 3.59 -13.80
N ALA A 59 -7.41 4.07 -14.91
CA ALA A 59 -8.03 5.11 -15.71
C ALA A 59 -9.41 4.69 -16.25
N GLU A 60 -9.57 3.42 -16.64
CA GLU A 60 -10.85 2.91 -17.11
C GLU A 60 -11.89 2.80 -15.98
N LEU A 61 -11.49 2.33 -14.80
CA LEU A 61 -12.36 2.34 -13.60
C LEU A 61 -12.84 3.76 -13.26
N LEU A 62 -11.94 4.74 -13.31
CA LEU A 62 -12.26 6.15 -13.05
C LEU A 62 -13.27 6.70 -14.08
N LYS A 63 -13.13 6.35 -15.37
CA LYS A 63 -14.12 6.73 -16.39
C LYS A 63 -15.48 6.06 -16.18
N HIS A 64 -15.50 4.79 -15.81
CA HIS A 64 -16.75 4.09 -15.49
C HIS A 64 -17.46 4.73 -14.28
N ALA A 65 -16.72 5.05 -13.23
CA ALA A 65 -17.27 5.74 -12.07
C ALA A 65 -17.76 7.15 -12.41
N GLN A 66 -17.00 7.88 -13.23
CA GLN A 66 -17.42 9.19 -13.72
C GLN A 66 -18.75 9.12 -14.49
N GLU A 67 -18.92 8.14 -15.37
CA GLU A 67 -20.17 7.99 -16.14
C GLU A 67 -21.36 7.62 -15.23
N LEU A 68 -21.13 6.93 -14.12
CA LEU A 68 -22.16 6.65 -13.12
C LEU A 68 -22.56 7.90 -12.33
N ASP A 69 -21.57 8.64 -11.83
CA ASP A 69 -21.80 9.75 -10.90
C ASP A 69 -22.19 11.05 -11.64
N HIS A 70 -21.65 11.24 -12.84
CA HIS A 70 -21.82 12.41 -13.68
C HIS A 70 -21.96 12.04 -15.17
N PRO A 71 -23.10 11.41 -15.57
CA PRO A 71 -23.31 10.95 -16.95
C PRO A 71 -23.04 12.03 -18.00
N GLY A 72 -22.24 11.70 -19.01
CA GLY A 72 -21.89 12.61 -20.10
C GLY A 72 -20.88 13.71 -19.77
N LYS A 73 -20.37 13.79 -18.53
CA LYS A 73 -19.25 14.69 -18.18
C LYS A 73 -17.94 13.90 -18.16
N ALA A 74 -17.10 14.09 -19.17
CA ALA A 74 -15.77 13.46 -19.20
C ALA A 74 -14.81 14.08 -18.17
N LEU A 75 -13.97 13.23 -17.56
CA LEU A 75 -12.81 13.65 -16.77
C LEU A 75 -11.79 14.37 -17.65
N GLN A 76 -11.20 15.44 -17.12
CA GLN A 76 -10.16 16.24 -17.78
C GLN A 76 -8.90 16.39 -16.93
N ASN A 77 -9.04 16.34 -15.61
CA ASN A 77 -7.96 16.58 -14.67
C ASN A 77 -7.83 15.44 -13.67
N LEU A 78 -6.59 15.17 -13.25
CA LEU A 78 -6.25 14.27 -12.18
C LEU A 78 -5.43 15.01 -11.12
N VAL A 79 -5.89 14.94 -9.88
CA VAL A 79 -5.15 15.37 -8.69
C VAL A 79 -4.73 14.14 -7.92
N PHE A 80 -3.43 14.02 -7.63
CA PHE A 80 -2.89 12.87 -6.91
C PHE A 80 -2.33 13.29 -5.55
N VAL A 81 -2.66 12.56 -4.49
CA VAL A 81 -2.05 12.74 -3.17
C VAL A 81 -1.41 11.42 -2.73
N GLY A 82 -0.14 11.46 -2.38
CA GLY A 82 0.60 10.28 -1.96
C GLY A 82 1.77 10.57 -1.05
N ASN A 83 2.50 9.52 -0.70
CA ASN A 83 3.77 9.64 0.00
C ASN A 83 4.93 9.70 -1.00
N SER A 84 6.08 10.19 -0.56
CA SER A 84 7.25 10.33 -1.44
C SER A 84 8.07 9.03 -1.63
N GLN A 85 7.74 7.96 -0.88
CA GLN A 85 8.31 6.62 -1.04
C GLN A 85 7.66 5.87 -2.20
N GLY A 86 8.35 4.81 -2.64
CA GLY A 86 7.87 3.91 -3.69
C GLY A 86 7.63 4.58 -5.04
N ASN A 87 6.62 4.09 -5.75
CA ASN A 87 6.34 4.44 -7.15
C ASN A 87 5.21 5.47 -7.34
N ASN A 88 4.86 6.28 -6.32
CA ASN A 88 3.75 7.24 -6.40
C ASN A 88 3.87 8.23 -7.57
N SER A 89 5.05 8.85 -7.77
CA SER A 89 5.29 9.75 -8.91
C SER A 89 5.07 9.08 -10.27
N LYS A 90 5.47 7.81 -10.40
CA LYS A 90 5.35 7.04 -11.64
C LYS A 90 3.90 6.61 -11.87
N THR A 91 3.22 6.19 -10.81
CA THR A 91 1.80 5.81 -10.83
C THR A 91 0.94 6.98 -11.25
N PHE A 92 1.12 8.14 -10.62
CA PHE A 92 0.50 9.40 -11.02
C PHE A 92 0.68 9.69 -12.51
N ALA A 93 1.93 9.72 -12.98
CA ALA A 93 2.22 10.09 -14.36
C ALA A 93 1.62 9.10 -15.37
N ASN A 94 1.71 7.79 -15.09
CA ASN A 94 1.11 6.77 -15.93
C ASN A 94 -0.43 6.88 -15.97
N ILE A 95 -1.11 7.18 -14.86
CA ILE A 95 -2.58 7.33 -14.86
C ILE A 95 -2.99 8.55 -15.67
N CYS A 96 -2.30 9.69 -15.52
CA CYS A 96 -2.53 10.86 -16.37
C CYS A 96 -2.34 10.52 -17.85
N GLN A 97 -1.30 9.78 -18.20
CA GLN A 97 -1.04 9.35 -19.58
C GLN A 97 -2.15 8.42 -20.09
N ALA A 98 -2.58 7.44 -19.29
CA ALA A 98 -3.63 6.48 -19.65
C ALA A 98 -5.01 7.14 -19.82
N GLY A 99 -5.32 8.14 -18.99
CA GLY A 99 -6.55 8.93 -19.08
C GLY A 99 -6.51 10.07 -20.09
N ASN A 100 -5.30 10.44 -20.57
CA ASN A 100 -5.06 11.67 -21.31
C ASN A 100 -5.56 12.92 -20.55
N TRP A 101 -5.23 13.00 -19.26
CA TRP A 101 -5.65 14.07 -18.35
C TRP A 101 -4.51 15.01 -18.01
N HIS A 102 -4.85 16.28 -17.78
CA HIS A 102 -3.93 17.18 -17.07
C HIS A 102 -3.76 16.69 -15.64
N GLY A 103 -2.57 16.85 -15.07
CA GLY A 103 -2.25 16.21 -13.80
C GLY A 103 -1.45 17.11 -12.88
N ILE A 104 -1.70 17.01 -11.58
CA ILE A 104 -0.83 17.57 -10.54
C ILE A 104 -0.77 16.61 -9.34
N ALA A 105 0.41 16.43 -8.76
CA ALA A 105 0.59 15.57 -7.59
C ALA A 105 1.16 16.30 -6.38
N PHE A 106 0.71 15.91 -5.19
CA PHE A 106 1.28 16.27 -3.89
C PHE A 106 1.84 15.02 -3.22
N LEU A 107 3.14 15.01 -2.96
CA LEU A 107 3.84 13.87 -2.35
C LEU A 107 4.55 14.31 -1.06
N SER A 108 4.18 13.73 0.07
CA SER A 108 4.77 14.07 1.37
C SER A 108 5.67 12.99 1.94
N ASN A 109 6.71 13.41 2.66
CA ASN A 109 7.46 12.59 3.61
C ASN A 109 7.72 13.44 4.83
N GLU A 110 6.89 13.27 5.86
CA GLU A 110 6.98 14.11 7.03
C GLU A 110 8.35 13.94 7.71
N ASN A 111 9.06 15.06 7.88
CA ASN A 111 10.36 15.03 8.53
C ASN A 111 10.57 16.28 9.37
N THR A 112 10.32 16.14 10.67
CA THR A 112 10.35 17.24 11.63
C THR A 112 11.73 17.80 11.92
N ASP A 113 12.81 17.17 11.43
CA ASP A 113 14.19 17.63 11.65
C ASP A 113 14.56 18.83 10.76
N PHE A 114 13.74 19.13 9.75
CA PHE A 114 13.94 20.26 8.83
C PHE A 114 12.74 21.21 8.89
N GLU A 115 12.95 22.50 8.63
CA GLU A 115 11.86 23.48 8.49
C GLU A 115 10.83 23.05 7.43
N PRO A 116 9.54 23.42 7.58
CA PRO A 116 8.52 23.16 6.57
C PRO A 116 8.93 23.67 5.19
N ASP A 117 8.90 22.77 4.19
CA ASP A 117 9.37 23.07 2.85
C ASP A 117 8.50 22.35 1.80
N ILE A 118 8.37 22.99 0.64
CA ILE A 118 7.69 22.45 -0.53
C ILE A 118 8.49 22.79 -1.79
N LYS A 119 8.83 21.74 -2.56
CA LYS A 119 9.59 21.86 -3.80
C LYS A 119 8.76 21.34 -4.97
N SER A 120 8.67 22.13 -6.02
CA SER A 120 8.13 21.67 -7.29
C SER A 120 9.18 20.88 -8.08
N LYS A 121 8.74 19.82 -8.73
CA LYS A 121 9.48 19.02 -9.71
C LYS A 121 8.54 18.67 -10.86
N TYR A 122 9.11 18.18 -11.95
CA TYR A 122 8.34 17.65 -13.06
C TYR A 122 8.69 16.18 -13.28
N GLN A 123 7.67 15.36 -13.53
CA GLN A 123 7.82 13.97 -13.95
C GLN A 123 7.05 13.81 -15.26
N GLN A 124 7.75 13.44 -16.34
CA GLN A 124 7.13 13.32 -17.67
C GLN A 124 6.33 14.57 -18.09
N GLY A 125 6.81 15.76 -17.73
CA GLY A 125 6.15 17.04 -18.03
C GLY A 125 5.01 17.42 -17.09
N LEU A 126 4.64 16.57 -16.12
CA LEU A 126 3.58 16.85 -15.14
C LEU A 126 4.15 17.39 -13.82
N PRO A 127 3.53 18.43 -13.23
CA PRO A 127 3.97 19.02 -11.95
C PRO A 127 3.76 18.07 -10.76
N ILE A 128 4.80 17.94 -9.94
CA ILE A 128 4.79 17.23 -8.67
C ILE A 128 5.34 18.15 -7.58
N TYR A 129 4.56 18.38 -6.54
CA TYR A 129 4.98 19.09 -5.33
C TYR A 129 5.41 18.08 -4.29
N ARG A 130 6.68 18.13 -3.89
CA ARG A 130 7.23 17.30 -2.81
C ARG A 130 7.40 18.13 -1.56
N THR A 131 6.93 17.63 -0.42
CA THR A 131 7.00 18.33 0.85
C THR A 131 7.50 17.43 1.98
N ASN A 132 7.99 18.05 3.04
CA ASN A 132 8.32 17.41 4.30
C ASN A 132 7.25 17.60 5.40
N ARG A 133 6.04 18.09 5.06
CA ARG A 133 4.95 18.31 6.03
C ARG A 133 3.59 18.00 5.43
N TRP A 134 2.79 17.18 6.11
CA TRP A 134 1.42 16.91 5.68
C TRP A 134 0.51 18.14 5.75
N PHE A 135 0.69 19.03 6.73
CA PHE A 135 -0.14 20.24 6.84
C PHE A 135 -0.04 21.18 5.63
N LEU A 136 1.05 21.12 4.86
CA LEU A 136 1.20 21.92 3.64
C LEU A 136 0.24 21.51 2.52
N LEU A 137 -0.48 20.39 2.67
CA LEU A 137 -1.56 19.99 1.77
C LEU A 137 -2.70 21.03 1.73
N GLU A 138 -2.87 21.85 2.78
CA GLU A 138 -3.87 22.91 2.80
C GLU A 138 -3.66 23.99 1.72
N PHE A 139 -2.43 24.12 1.21
CA PHE A 139 -2.09 25.04 0.13
C PHE A 139 -2.24 24.42 -1.26
N PHE A 140 -2.52 23.11 -1.36
CA PHE A 140 -2.40 22.38 -2.61
C PHE A 140 -3.42 22.79 -3.67
N GLU A 141 -4.63 23.19 -3.27
CA GLU A 141 -5.62 23.74 -4.21
C GLU A 141 -5.12 25.02 -4.90
N ALA A 142 -4.38 25.88 -4.19
CA ALA A 142 -3.79 27.07 -4.79
C ALA A 142 -2.76 26.68 -5.87
N PHE A 143 -1.99 25.61 -5.65
CA PHE A 143 -1.07 25.08 -6.66
C PHE A 143 -1.83 24.46 -7.84
N CYS A 144 -2.93 23.74 -7.61
CA CYS A 144 -3.79 23.24 -8.69
C CYS A 144 -4.26 24.39 -9.61
N ASN A 145 -4.74 25.49 -9.02
CA ASN A 145 -5.19 26.67 -9.76
C ASN A 145 -4.07 27.33 -10.58
N GLN A 146 -2.81 27.33 -10.11
CA GLN A 146 -1.66 27.83 -10.88
C GLN A 146 -1.39 27.02 -12.15
N HIS A 147 -1.78 25.74 -12.16
CA HIS A 147 -1.69 24.85 -13.32
C HIS A 147 -3.02 24.74 -14.10
N ALA A 148 -3.95 25.69 -13.89
CA ALA A 148 -5.29 25.71 -14.49
C ALA A 148 -6.13 24.44 -14.22
N ILE A 149 -5.85 23.75 -13.11
CA ILE A 149 -6.63 22.61 -12.64
C ILE A 149 -7.57 23.11 -11.55
N HIS A 150 -8.86 23.18 -11.87
CA HIS A 150 -9.92 23.48 -10.91
C HIS A 150 -10.58 22.19 -10.42
N ILE A 151 -10.67 22.02 -9.10
CA ILE A 151 -11.29 20.83 -8.51
C ILE A 151 -12.81 20.97 -8.63
N ASN A 152 -13.42 20.14 -9.47
CA ASN A 152 -14.84 20.14 -9.82
C ASN A 152 -15.27 18.75 -10.37
N GLU A 153 -16.47 18.64 -10.94
CA GLU A 153 -17.02 17.39 -11.49
C GLU A 153 -16.30 16.82 -12.71
N GLN A 154 -15.28 17.49 -13.24
CA GLN A 154 -14.43 16.99 -14.32
C GLN A 154 -13.03 16.61 -13.81
N THR A 155 -12.84 16.61 -12.50
CA THR A 155 -11.59 16.31 -11.84
C THR A 155 -11.73 15.04 -11.01
N THR A 156 -10.80 14.11 -11.20
CA THR A 156 -10.65 12.96 -10.30
C THR A 156 -9.52 13.22 -9.31
N VAL A 157 -9.75 12.86 -8.05
CA VAL A 157 -8.78 12.90 -6.97
C VAL A 157 -8.43 11.47 -6.58
N VAL A 158 -7.19 11.07 -6.86
CA VAL A 158 -6.66 9.76 -6.49
C VAL A 158 -5.78 9.91 -5.26
N LEU A 159 -6.17 9.22 -4.20
CA LEU A 159 -5.48 9.21 -2.92
C LEU A 159 -4.79 7.87 -2.74
N ASN A 160 -3.46 7.87 -2.66
CA ASN A 160 -2.75 6.69 -2.20
C ASN A 160 -3.17 6.37 -0.76
N LEU A 161 -3.39 5.10 -0.42
CA LEU A 161 -3.84 4.72 0.92
C LEU A 161 -2.67 4.48 1.86
N ASP A 162 -1.76 3.58 1.48
CA ASP A 162 -0.68 3.11 2.35
C ASP A 162 0.32 4.22 2.65
N LYS A 163 0.55 4.49 3.94
CA LYS A 163 1.44 5.55 4.41
C LYS A 163 1.02 6.96 3.93
N THR A 164 -0.25 7.14 3.55
CA THR A 164 -0.79 8.43 3.08
C THR A 164 -2.13 8.70 3.73
N CYS A 165 -3.22 8.05 3.30
CA CYS A 165 -4.48 8.11 4.04
C CYS A 165 -4.40 7.34 5.36
N LEU A 166 -3.70 6.21 5.36
CA LEU A 166 -3.47 5.33 6.50
C LEU A 166 -2.03 5.48 6.98
N GLY A 167 -1.83 5.98 8.20
CA GLY A 167 -0.52 6.07 8.85
C GLY A 167 0.47 6.98 8.11
N ALA A 168 0.26 8.30 8.14
CA ALA A 168 1.06 9.28 7.38
C ALA A 168 2.57 8.99 7.38
N PHE A 169 3.18 8.93 6.19
CA PHE A 169 4.61 8.65 6.02
C PHE A 169 5.49 9.65 6.78
N GLY A 170 6.42 9.13 7.59
CA GLY A 170 7.27 9.90 8.49
C GLY A 170 6.61 10.30 9.83
N ARG A 171 5.36 9.87 10.10
CA ARG A 171 4.63 10.17 11.34
C ARG A 171 4.06 8.93 12.03
N ASN A 172 3.16 8.19 11.36
CA ASN A 172 2.43 7.04 11.91
C ASN A 172 2.53 5.80 10.99
N ASP A 173 3.55 5.75 10.15
CA ASP A 173 3.73 4.74 9.11
C ASP A 173 4.29 3.41 9.61
N GLN A 174 4.77 3.38 10.86
CA GLN A 174 5.35 2.17 11.45
C GLN A 174 4.32 1.12 11.83
N ALA A 175 3.03 1.46 12.01
CA ALA A 175 2.01 0.51 12.44
C ALA A 175 1.84 -0.66 11.45
N ILE A 176 1.84 -0.36 10.14
CA ILE A 176 1.75 -1.38 9.08
C ILE A 176 3.02 -2.24 9.05
N ASP A 177 4.20 -1.62 9.13
CA ASP A 177 5.47 -2.34 9.10
C ASP A 177 5.62 -3.26 10.34
N HIS A 178 5.15 -2.79 11.50
CA HIS A 178 5.10 -3.59 12.73
C HIS A 178 4.12 -4.76 12.60
N ALA A 179 2.93 -4.54 12.01
CA ALA A 179 1.96 -5.62 11.77
C ALA A 179 2.57 -6.71 10.88
N ARG A 180 3.29 -6.31 9.84
CA ARG A 180 4.01 -7.25 8.95
C ARG A 180 5.11 -8.02 9.69
N ALA A 181 5.92 -7.36 10.51
CA ALA A 181 6.96 -8.05 11.29
C ALA A 181 6.34 -9.10 12.24
N LEU A 182 5.26 -8.75 12.93
CA LEU A 182 4.53 -9.69 13.81
C LEU A 182 3.82 -10.80 13.01
N ALA A 183 3.29 -10.50 11.84
CA ALA A 183 2.69 -11.50 10.96
C ALA A 183 3.74 -12.52 10.48
N ALA A 184 4.96 -12.07 10.18
CA ALA A 184 6.08 -12.97 9.85
C ALA A 184 6.41 -13.91 11.03
N VAL A 185 6.45 -13.39 12.27
CA VAL A 185 6.61 -14.20 13.49
C VAL A 185 5.48 -15.21 13.66
N GLY A 186 4.22 -14.78 13.50
CA GLY A 186 3.05 -15.66 13.62
C GLY A 186 3.03 -16.76 12.55
N THR A 187 3.46 -16.42 11.33
CA THR A 187 3.59 -17.37 10.21
C THR A 187 4.67 -18.41 10.49
N ALA A 188 5.85 -17.97 10.93
CA ALA A 188 6.93 -18.87 11.33
C ALA A 188 6.52 -19.77 12.49
N SER A 189 5.85 -19.23 13.51
CA SER A 189 5.37 -19.99 14.68
C SER A 189 4.33 -21.04 14.28
N SER A 190 3.42 -20.70 13.38
CA SER A 190 2.38 -21.61 12.91
C SER A 190 2.96 -22.75 12.05
N THR A 191 4.05 -22.47 11.33
CA THR A 191 4.70 -23.44 10.43
C THR A 191 5.69 -24.35 11.16
N LEU A 192 6.48 -23.79 12.08
CA LEU A 192 7.59 -24.48 12.76
C LEU A 192 7.26 -24.91 14.20
N GLY A 193 6.13 -24.47 14.75
CA GLY A 193 5.76 -24.64 16.15
C GLY A 193 6.20 -23.46 17.03
N THR A 194 5.83 -23.50 18.31
CA THR A 194 6.00 -22.37 19.24
C THR A 194 7.42 -22.19 19.79
N ALA A 195 8.36 -23.08 19.44
CA ALA A 195 9.73 -23.05 19.94
C ALA A 195 10.68 -22.19 19.08
N ILE A 196 10.15 -21.30 18.24
CA ILE A 196 10.97 -20.42 17.40
C ILE A 196 11.64 -19.32 18.22
N ASP A 197 12.80 -18.85 17.74
CA ASP A 197 13.43 -17.65 18.25
C ASP A 197 12.78 -16.41 17.62
N VAL A 198 11.80 -15.85 18.32
CA VAL A 198 11.07 -14.64 17.90
C VAL A 198 12.00 -13.46 17.62
N ALA A 199 13.04 -13.28 18.44
CA ALA A 199 13.99 -12.20 18.27
C ALA A 199 14.79 -12.38 16.97
N LYS A 200 15.19 -13.62 16.65
CA LYS A 200 15.86 -13.94 15.36
C LYS A 200 14.97 -13.59 14.17
N VAL A 201 13.66 -13.88 14.23
CA VAL A 201 12.72 -13.56 13.14
C VAL A 201 12.59 -12.04 12.93
N ILE A 202 12.40 -11.29 14.01
CA ILE A 202 12.26 -9.82 13.94
C ILE A 202 13.55 -9.19 13.40
N GLN A 203 14.72 -9.63 13.88
CA GLN A 203 16.01 -9.15 13.39
C GLN A 203 16.20 -9.46 11.90
N ALA A 204 15.84 -10.66 11.44
CA ALA A 204 15.89 -11.01 10.03
C ALA A 204 14.95 -10.13 9.19
N TYR A 205 13.72 -9.90 9.66
CA TYR A 205 12.76 -9.03 8.96
C TYR A 205 13.32 -7.61 8.81
N GLN A 206 13.81 -7.02 9.92
CA GLN A 206 14.41 -5.69 9.92
C GLN A 206 15.63 -5.62 8.99
N ARG A 207 16.45 -6.68 8.96
CA ARG A 207 17.65 -6.76 8.13
C ARG A 207 17.32 -6.80 6.64
N PHE A 208 16.32 -7.60 6.24
CA PHE A 208 15.90 -7.71 4.84
C PHE A 208 15.03 -6.53 4.37
N ASN A 209 14.48 -5.74 5.31
CA ASN A 209 13.71 -4.52 5.02
C ASN A 209 14.58 -3.26 4.88
N LEU A 210 15.90 -3.41 4.72
CA LEU A 210 16.78 -2.27 4.48
C LEU A 210 16.81 -1.92 2.99
N VAL A 211 16.89 -0.62 2.69
CA VAL A 211 16.90 -0.08 1.32
C VAL A 211 17.97 -0.73 0.44
N ASP A 212 19.17 -0.98 0.99
CA ASP A 212 20.28 -1.64 0.28
C ASP A 212 19.94 -3.07 -0.21
N PHE A 213 18.85 -3.66 0.31
CA PHE A 213 18.40 -5.00 -0.04
C PHE A 213 17.14 -5.00 -0.93
N TYR A 214 16.58 -3.82 -1.23
CA TYR A 214 15.34 -3.68 -2.02
C TYR A 214 15.50 -4.12 -3.47
N ASP A 215 16.67 -3.97 -4.07
CA ASP A 215 16.91 -4.48 -5.44
C ASP A 215 16.73 -6.00 -5.51
N PHE A 216 17.06 -6.70 -4.43
CA PHE A 216 16.86 -8.15 -4.33
C PHE A 216 15.44 -8.52 -3.94
N THR A 217 14.85 -7.85 -2.93
CA THR A 217 13.50 -8.21 -2.42
C THR A 217 12.36 -7.56 -3.19
N GLY A 218 12.64 -6.63 -4.09
CA GLY A 218 11.64 -5.85 -4.82
C GLY A 218 10.72 -5.03 -3.92
N ASP A 219 11.14 -4.69 -2.69
CA ASP A 219 10.31 -4.07 -1.65
C ASP A 219 9.01 -4.87 -1.41
N ASN A 220 9.09 -6.21 -1.43
CA ASN A 220 7.93 -7.10 -1.34
C ASN A 220 7.85 -7.81 0.01
N PRO A 221 6.88 -7.47 0.89
CA PRO A 221 6.74 -8.10 2.20
C PRO A 221 6.53 -9.63 2.17
N ASP A 222 5.97 -10.20 1.09
CA ASP A 222 5.84 -11.66 0.95
C ASP A 222 7.22 -12.33 0.84
N ILE A 223 8.16 -11.68 0.15
CA ILE A 223 9.55 -12.13 0.04
C ILE A 223 10.21 -12.06 1.42
N LEU A 224 10.03 -10.96 2.15
CA LEU A 224 10.59 -10.80 3.49
C LEU A 224 10.06 -11.87 4.45
N ALA A 225 8.75 -12.11 4.46
CA ALA A 225 8.13 -13.13 5.31
C ALA A 225 8.64 -14.54 4.98
N TYR A 226 8.79 -14.87 3.70
CA TYR A 226 9.36 -16.15 3.27
C TYR A 226 10.83 -16.30 3.68
N LEU A 227 11.66 -15.27 3.50
CA LEU A 227 13.05 -15.29 3.97
C LEU A 227 13.12 -15.45 5.50
N CYS A 228 12.24 -14.79 6.25
CA CYS A 228 12.15 -14.95 7.70
C CYS A 228 11.79 -16.37 8.11
N LEU A 229 10.89 -17.05 7.37
CA LEU A 229 10.58 -18.45 7.60
C LEU A 229 11.81 -19.35 7.37
N LEU A 230 12.57 -19.12 6.30
CA LEU A 230 13.80 -19.87 6.02
C LEU A 230 14.87 -19.68 7.10
N VAL A 231 15.03 -18.45 7.60
CA VAL A 231 15.95 -18.15 8.72
C VAL A 231 15.51 -18.90 9.99
N SER A 232 14.21 -18.87 10.28
CA SER A 232 13.62 -19.52 11.45
C SER A 232 13.78 -21.05 11.38
N ALA A 233 13.71 -21.61 10.18
CA ALA A 233 13.90 -23.03 9.91
C ALA A 233 15.39 -23.45 9.86
N GLY A 234 16.33 -22.51 9.99
CA GLY A 234 17.76 -22.78 9.91
C GLY A 234 18.27 -23.13 8.51
N VAL A 235 17.52 -22.80 7.46
CA VAL A 235 17.90 -23.06 6.06
C VAL A 235 18.92 -22.05 5.56
N ILE A 236 18.81 -20.80 6.04
CA ILE A 236 19.65 -19.68 5.62
C ILE A 236 20.07 -18.86 6.84
N GLU A 237 21.24 -18.25 6.75
CA GLU A 237 21.72 -17.28 7.74
C GLU A 237 21.62 -15.86 7.16
N PRO A 238 21.01 -14.88 7.86
CA PRO A 238 20.70 -13.56 7.31
C PRO A 238 21.91 -12.82 6.74
N GLU A 239 23.00 -12.73 7.52
CA GLU A 239 24.19 -11.98 7.10
C GLU A 239 24.92 -12.65 5.94
N THR A 240 24.87 -13.98 5.83
CA THR A 240 25.40 -14.69 4.68
C THR A 240 24.64 -14.28 3.42
N LEU A 241 23.30 -14.37 3.42
CA LEU A 241 22.50 -13.98 2.25
C LEU A 241 22.74 -12.51 1.87
N VAL A 242 22.78 -11.60 2.84
CA VAL A 242 23.05 -10.18 2.56
C VAL A 242 24.42 -9.98 1.94
N ALA A 243 25.45 -10.67 2.42
CA ALA A 243 26.79 -10.60 1.82
C ALA A 243 26.79 -11.11 0.36
N GLN A 244 26.12 -12.24 0.10
CA GLN A 244 26.03 -12.82 -1.25
C GLN A 244 25.32 -11.89 -2.24
N VAL A 245 24.21 -11.27 -1.83
CA VAL A 245 23.50 -10.28 -2.66
C VAL A 245 24.38 -9.07 -2.93
N ARG A 246 25.09 -8.56 -1.92
CA ARG A 246 26.01 -7.41 -2.08
C ARG A 246 27.18 -7.73 -3.01
N LEU A 247 27.63 -8.97 -3.03
CA LEU A 247 28.66 -9.46 -3.96
C LEU A 247 28.12 -9.73 -5.37
N GLY A 248 26.80 -9.62 -5.58
CA GLY A 248 26.16 -9.89 -6.86
C GLY A 248 26.09 -11.38 -7.21
N GLU A 249 26.19 -12.28 -6.21
CA GLU A 249 26.10 -13.73 -6.43
C GLU A 249 24.70 -14.14 -6.93
N TRP A 250 23.67 -13.38 -6.55
CA TRP A 250 22.28 -13.62 -6.95
C TRP A 250 21.83 -12.59 -7.98
N THR A 251 21.51 -13.04 -9.19
CA THR A 251 21.01 -12.20 -10.28
C THR A 251 19.57 -11.76 -10.10
N SER A 252 18.80 -12.50 -9.29
CA SER A 252 17.42 -12.19 -8.91
C SER A 252 16.98 -13.02 -7.70
N PHE A 253 15.90 -12.59 -7.04
CA PHE A 253 15.25 -13.41 -6.01
C PHE A 253 14.76 -14.75 -6.56
N GLN A 254 14.26 -14.79 -7.80
CA GLN A 254 13.82 -16.04 -8.43
C GLN A 254 14.97 -17.05 -8.53
N ALA A 255 16.14 -16.61 -9.02
CA ALA A 255 17.34 -17.46 -9.11
C ALA A 255 17.75 -18.03 -7.73
N TYR A 256 17.59 -17.23 -6.67
CA TYR A 256 17.86 -17.68 -5.31
C TYR A 256 16.89 -18.78 -4.84
N VAL A 257 15.59 -18.63 -5.11
CA VAL A 257 14.60 -19.66 -4.75
C VAL A 257 14.79 -20.93 -5.58
N GLU A 258 15.20 -20.81 -6.85
CA GLU A 258 15.56 -21.95 -7.70
C GLU A 258 16.75 -22.74 -7.14
N ASP A 259 17.77 -22.06 -6.57
CA ASP A 259 18.85 -22.74 -5.82
C ASP A 259 18.32 -23.53 -4.62
N ILE A 260 17.44 -22.93 -3.82
CA ILE A 260 16.82 -23.61 -2.67
C ILE A 260 16.02 -24.83 -3.13
N GLN A 261 15.29 -24.73 -4.25
CA GLN A 261 14.52 -25.83 -4.82
C GLN A 261 15.40 -27.02 -5.23
N THR A 262 16.66 -26.80 -5.65
CA THR A 262 17.58 -27.90 -6.00
C THR A 262 17.90 -28.81 -4.82
N ARG A 263 17.78 -28.28 -3.60
CA ARG A 263 18.02 -28.98 -2.33
C ARG A 263 16.73 -29.24 -1.54
N PHE A 264 15.57 -29.23 -2.19
CA PHE A 264 14.24 -29.41 -1.59
C PHE A 264 14.16 -30.57 -0.57
N ASN A 265 14.70 -31.74 -0.91
CA ASN A 265 14.66 -32.92 -0.04
C ASN A 265 15.47 -32.77 1.26
N SER A 266 16.36 -31.77 1.32
CA SER A 266 17.13 -31.42 2.53
C SER A 266 16.45 -30.37 3.41
N LEU A 267 15.37 -29.74 2.91
CA LEU A 267 14.61 -28.76 3.67
C LEU A 267 13.86 -29.45 4.83
N PRO A 268 13.72 -28.79 5.99
CA PRO A 268 12.86 -29.27 7.06
C PRO A 268 11.45 -29.60 6.54
N VAL A 269 10.92 -30.76 6.92
CA VAL A 269 9.61 -31.25 6.43
C VAL A 269 8.49 -30.24 6.68
N SER A 270 8.56 -29.49 7.79
CA SER A 270 7.60 -28.45 8.15
C SER A 270 7.50 -27.30 7.13
N ILE A 271 8.57 -26.97 6.41
CA ILE A 271 8.56 -25.86 5.44
C ILE A 271 8.34 -26.31 4.00
N GLN A 272 8.45 -27.61 3.70
CA GLN A 272 8.32 -28.14 2.35
C GLN A 272 6.99 -27.73 1.68
N PRO A 273 5.81 -27.82 2.34
CA PRO A 273 4.55 -27.40 1.72
C PRO A 273 4.54 -25.92 1.35
N THR A 274 4.97 -25.06 2.26
CA THR A 274 5.05 -23.61 2.02
C THR A 274 6.03 -23.28 0.89
N HIS A 275 7.18 -23.95 0.86
CA HIS A 275 8.14 -23.77 -0.24
C HIS A 275 7.54 -24.18 -1.59
N THR A 276 6.84 -25.33 -1.64
CA THR A 276 6.17 -25.79 -2.87
C THR A 276 5.16 -24.77 -3.39
N GLU A 277 4.30 -24.22 -2.52
CA GLU A 277 3.31 -23.21 -2.91
C GLU A 277 3.96 -21.90 -3.38
N PHE A 278 4.99 -21.45 -2.66
CA PHE A 278 5.71 -20.23 -2.98
C PHE A 278 6.48 -20.35 -4.29
N PHE A 279 7.17 -21.48 -4.52
CA PHE A 279 7.90 -21.76 -5.75
C PHE A 279 6.95 -21.88 -6.96
N ALA A 280 5.81 -22.57 -6.80
CA ALA A 280 4.81 -22.66 -7.86
C ALA A 280 4.25 -21.28 -8.24
N SER A 281 4.05 -20.39 -7.26
CA SER A 281 3.59 -19.01 -7.51
C SER A 281 4.61 -18.21 -8.31
N LEU A 282 5.90 -18.34 -7.98
CA LEU A 282 7.00 -17.72 -8.73
C LEU A 282 7.06 -18.22 -10.18
N GLN A 283 6.99 -19.53 -10.40
CA GLN A 283 7.09 -20.12 -11.74
C GLN A 283 5.93 -19.69 -12.67
N ASN A 284 4.74 -19.47 -12.11
CA ASN A 284 3.57 -19.06 -12.88
C ASN A 284 3.53 -17.54 -13.19
N GLY A 285 4.49 -16.76 -12.70
CA GLY A 285 4.51 -15.30 -12.88
C GLY A 285 3.33 -14.58 -12.21
N ALA A 286 2.63 -15.27 -11.30
CA ALA A 286 1.56 -14.68 -10.51
C ALA A 286 2.14 -13.65 -9.51
N PRO A 287 1.37 -12.63 -9.09
CA PRO A 287 1.75 -11.84 -7.94
C PRO A 287 2.05 -12.77 -6.76
N LEU A 288 3.28 -12.73 -6.27
CA LEU A 288 3.68 -13.52 -5.13
C LEU A 288 2.86 -13.08 -3.91
N THR A 289 2.03 -13.99 -3.39
CA THR A 289 1.21 -13.77 -2.21
C THR A 289 1.39 -14.93 -1.25
N PHE A 290 2.05 -14.68 -0.12
CA PHE A 290 2.17 -15.64 0.96
C PHE A 290 0.90 -15.56 1.82
N LYS A 291 -0.15 -16.28 1.41
CA LYS A 291 -1.52 -16.13 1.93
C LYS A 291 -1.63 -16.23 3.46
N ALA A 292 -0.94 -17.18 4.08
CA ALA A 292 -0.95 -17.33 5.55
C ALA A 292 -0.38 -16.08 6.25
N PHE A 293 0.69 -15.52 5.71
CA PHE A 293 1.28 -14.27 6.19
C PHE A 293 0.33 -13.09 5.99
N ARG A 294 -0.28 -12.95 4.81
CA ARG A 294 -1.20 -11.85 4.50
C ARG A 294 -2.47 -11.87 5.38
N LEU A 295 -3.00 -13.06 5.66
CA LEU A 295 -4.12 -13.21 6.59
C LEU A 295 -3.76 -12.71 8.00
N LEU A 296 -2.58 -13.08 8.50
CA LEU A 296 -2.09 -12.61 9.81
C LEU A 296 -1.81 -11.11 9.80
N GLU A 297 -1.24 -10.58 8.72
CA GLU A 297 -1.04 -9.14 8.53
C GLU A 297 -2.37 -8.39 8.61
N TYR A 298 -3.42 -8.86 7.92
CA TYR A 298 -4.74 -8.27 7.98
C TYR A 298 -5.30 -8.25 9.41
N GLN A 299 -5.23 -9.38 10.12
CA GLN A 299 -5.76 -9.49 11.48
C GLN A 299 -5.01 -8.59 12.46
N LEU A 300 -3.68 -8.53 12.38
CA LEU A 300 -2.85 -7.68 13.23
C LEU A 300 -3.05 -6.20 12.91
N THR A 301 -3.12 -5.84 11.63
CA THR A 301 -3.42 -4.47 11.20
C THR A 301 -4.79 -4.04 11.70
N SER A 302 -5.80 -4.91 11.59
CA SER A 302 -7.16 -4.66 12.10
C SER A 302 -7.18 -4.50 13.63
N HIS A 303 -6.27 -5.17 14.35
CA HIS A 303 -6.13 -4.98 15.79
C HIS A 303 -5.51 -3.62 16.14
N PHE A 304 -4.54 -3.14 15.35
CA PHE A 304 -3.94 -1.82 15.53
C PHE A 304 -4.86 -0.65 15.17
N VAL A 305 -6.00 -0.92 14.54
CA VAL A 305 -7.04 0.07 14.21
C VAL A 305 -7.97 0.33 15.40
N GLN A 306 -8.19 -0.67 16.27
CA GLN A 306 -9.12 -0.56 17.39
C GLN A 306 -8.52 0.28 18.54
N SER A 307 -8.71 1.60 18.49
CA SER A 307 -8.62 2.44 19.69
C SER A 307 -10.00 2.56 20.30
N ALA A 308 -10.15 2.29 21.60
CA ALA A 308 -11.42 2.51 22.29
C ALA A 308 -11.78 4.01 22.16
N PRO A 309 -12.97 4.37 21.65
CA PRO A 309 -13.33 5.77 21.36
C PRO A 309 -13.28 6.68 22.59
N ASP A 310 -13.37 6.10 23.79
CA ASP A 310 -13.37 6.82 25.06
C ASP A 310 -11.96 7.00 25.68
N ILE A 311 -10.92 6.41 25.09
CA ILE A 311 -9.54 6.50 25.59
C ILE A 311 -8.70 7.26 24.58
N VAL A 312 -8.30 8.47 24.96
CA VAL A 312 -7.29 9.26 24.24
C VAL A 312 -5.94 8.53 24.39
N PRO A 313 -5.37 7.95 23.33
CA PRO A 313 -4.07 7.31 23.42
C PRO A 313 -2.99 8.37 23.72
N ASP A 314 -1.99 7.99 24.53
CA ASP A 314 -0.80 8.79 24.71
C ASP A 314 0.05 8.84 23.43
N ALA A 315 1.09 9.68 23.40
CA ALA A 315 1.90 9.88 22.21
C ALA A 315 2.66 8.62 21.75
N ASP A 316 3.03 7.73 22.67
CA ASP A 316 3.73 6.48 22.37
C ASP A 316 2.79 5.42 21.79
N THR A 317 1.57 5.33 22.31
CA THR A 317 0.52 4.48 21.74
C THR A 317 0.10 5.00 20.38
N LEU A 318 -0.08 6.32 20.24
CA LEU A 318 -0.49 6.96 19.00
C LEU A 318 0.49 6.73 17.84
N SER A 319 1.78 6.60 18.12
CA SER A 319 2.80 6.30 17.10
C SER A 319 2.78 4.83 16.66
N LYS A 320 2.13 3.94 17.41
CA LYS A 320 2.10 2.48 17.19
C LYS A 320 0.79 1.95 16.60
N ILE A 321 -0.29 2.73 16.70
CA ILE A 321 -1.60 2.37 16.13
C ILE A 321 -1.74 2.88 14.70
N LEU A 322 -2.61 2.24 13.93
CA LEU A 322 -2.95 2.72 12.59
C LEU A 322 -3.99 3.83 12.70
N VAL A 323 -3.70 4.98 12.07
CA VAL A 323 -4.53 6.18 12.13
C VAL A 323 -4.87 6.69 10.73
N ILE A 324 -5.92 7.50 10.64
CA ILE A 324 -6.22 8.28 9.43
C ILE A 324 -5.45 9.61 9.48
N THR A 325 -4.82 9.94 8.36
CA THR A 325 -4.14 11.24 8.18
C THR A 325 -5.18 12.32 7.96
N GLU A 326 -5.43 13.14 8.99
CA GLU A 326 -6.51 14.16 8.96
C GLU A 326 -6.33 15.16 7.82
N GLU A 327 -5.08 15.54 7.51
CA GLU A 327 -4.81 16.47 6.41
C GLU A 327 -5.35 15.96 5.07
N VAL A 328 -5.16 14.67 4.80
CA VAL A 328 -5.62 14.01 3.57
C VAL A 328 -7.13 13.80 3.60
N ARG A 329 -7.70 13.41 4.75
CA ARG A 329 -9.16 13.28 4.92
C ARG A 329 -9.87 14.60 4.66
N LYS A 330 -9.40 15.70 5.28
CA LYS A 330 -9.96 17.04 5.10
C LYS A 330 -9.90 17.47 3.63
N PHE A 331 -8.74 17.30 3.00
CA PHE A 331 -8.59 17.58 1.56
C PHE A 331 -9.57 16.76 0.71
N GLY A 332 -9.73 15.47 0.99
CA GLY A 332 -10.69 14.60 0.30
C GLY A 332 -12.13 15.09 0.46
N LEU A 333 -12.57 15.38 1.69
CA LEU A 333 -13.91 15.91 1.95
C LEU A 333 -14.15 17.24 1.22
N ASP A 334 -13.18 18.16 1.28
CA ASP A 334 -13.26 19.44 0.58
C ASP A 334 -13.38 19.24 -0.94
N CYS A 335 -12.65 18.29 -1.52
CA CYS A 335 -12.77 17.93 -2.94
C CYS A 335 -14.13 17.32 -3.29
N LYS A 336 -14.65 16.42 -2.43
CA LYS A 336 -15.96 15.78 -2.61
C LYS A 336 -17.08 16.82 -2.59
N THR A 337 -17.01 17.83 -1.71
CA THR A 337 -18.01 18.92 -1.68
C THR A 337 -18.01 19.79 -2.93
N LYS A 338 -16.88 19.83 -3.67
CA LYS A 338 -16.76 20.52 -4.97
C LYS A 338 -17.16 19.62 -6.14
N GLY A 339 -17.59 18.39 -5.87
CA GLY A 339 -18.07 17.43 -6.87
C GLY A 339 -16.97 16.62 -7.56
N ALA A 340 -15.72 16.66 -7.08
CA ALA A 340 -14.68 15.81 -7.66
C ALA A 340 -14.94 14.32 -7.40
N LEU A 341 -14.53 13.48 -8.35
CA LEU A 341 -14.58 12.02 -8.21
C LEU A 341 -13.40 11.53 -7.37
N LEU A 342 -13.66 10.92 -6.21
CA LEU A 342 -12.61 10.45 -5.29
C LEU A 342 -12.38 8.94 -5.41
N PHE A 343 -11.10 8.54 -5.44
CA PHE A 343 -10.68 7.14 -5.37
C PHE A 343 -9.50 6.94 -4.42
N GLY A 344 -9.54 5.83 -3.68
CA GLY A 344 -8.39 5.30 -2.94
C GLY A 344 -7.63 4.28 -3.78
N LEU A 345 -6.31 4.36 -3.80
CA LEU A 345 -5.43 3.39 -4.46
C LEU A 345 -4.42 2.83 -3.46
N SER A 346 -4.26 1.51 -3.42
CA SER A 346 -3.36 0.82 -2.51
C SER A 346 -2.60 -0.28 -3.24
N ASP A 347 -1.33 -0.46 -2.91
CA ASP A 347 -0.57 -1.65 -3.31
C ASP A 347 -0.69 -2.76 -2.26
N THR A 348 -1.51 -2.61 -1.22
CA THR A 348 -1.79 -3.72 -0.31
C THR A 348 -2.66 -4.76 -1.03
N PRO A 349 -2.29 -6.06 -0.99
CA PRO A 349 -3.11 -7.13 -1.57
C PRO A 349 -4.42 -7.31 -0.81
N ASP A 350 -5.45 -7.79 -1.49
CA ASP A 350 -6.76 -8.02 -0.90
C ASP A 350 -6.68 -8.91 0.34
N GLU A 351 -5.83 -9.93 0.33
CA GLU A 351 -5.62 -10.84 1.46
C GLU A 351 -5.08 -10.15 2.73
N ALA A 352 -4.50 -8.96 2.59
CA ALA A 352 -4.02 -8.13 3.70
C ALA A 352 -4.96 -6.95 4.04
N ALA A 353 -6.02 -6.74 3.26
CA ALA A 353 -6.93 -5.60 3.41
C ALA A 353 -8.39 -5.97 3.64
N LEU A 354 -8.80 -7.17 3.21
CA LEU A 354 -10.17 -7.65 3.26
C LEU A 354 -10.29 -8.86 4.21
N PRO A 355 -11.37 -8.95 4.99
CA PRO A 355 -11.65 -10.14 5.77
C PRO A 355 -12.01 -11.31 4.86
N THR A 356 -11.58 -12.52 5.23
CA THR A 356 -12.17 -13.74 4.69
C THR A 356 -13.66 -13.83 5.11
N PRO A 357 -14.49 -14.65 4.44
CA PRO A 357 -15.87 -14.86 4.85
C PRO A 357 -16.02 -15.24 6.32
N GLU A 358 -15.10 -16.05 6.86
CA GLU A 358 -15.09 -16.48 8.25
C GLU A 358 -14.75 -15.34 9.21
N LEU A 359 -13.85 -14.43 8.83
CA LEU A 359 -13.53 -13.24 9.63
C LEU A 359 -14.66 -12.20 9.56
N ALA A 360 -15.28 -12.02 8.40
CA ALA A 360 -16.42 -11.13 8.23
C ALA A 360 -17.59 -11.56 9.14
N GLN A 361 -17.86 -12.87 9.26
CA GLN A 361 -18.85 -13.41 10.20
C GLN A 361 -18.53 -13.12 11.67
N LYS A 362 -17.25 -12.88 12.00
CA LYS A 362 -16.80 -12.48 13.34
C LYS A 362 -16.80 -10.96 13.55
N GLY A 363 -17.30 -10.19 12.58
CA GLY A 363 -17.40 -8.73 12.67
C GLY A 363 -16.15 -7.97 12.18
N TYR A 364 -15.18 -8.66 11.58
CA TYR A 364 -14.07 -7.98 10.92
C TYR A 364 -14.55 -7.23 9.68
N LEU A 365 -13.97 -6.06 9.42
CA LEU A 365 -14.33 -5.17 8.31
C LEU A 365 -13.15 -4.99 7.35
N PRO A 366 -13.39 -4.73 6.05
CA PRO A 366 -12.36 -4.21 5.16
C PRO A 366 -11.64 -3.01 5.79
N LEU A 367 -10.32 -2.90 5.60
CA LEU A 367 -9.53 -1.84 6.25
C LEU A 367 -10.06 -0.43 5.96
N HIS A 368 -10.57 -0.16 4.75
CA HIS A 368 -11.12 1.14 4.40
C HIS A 368 -12.43 1.48 5.15
N ARG A 369 -13.14 0.47 5.68
CA ARG A 369 -14.37 0.62 6.47
C ARG A 369 -14.13 0.61 7.97
N ALA A 370 -12.95 0.20 8.43
CA ALA A 370 -12.62 0.15 9.84
C ALA A 370 -12.50 1.57 10.43
N GLU A 371 -13.05 1.79 11.62
CA GLU A 371 -12.95 3.06 12.34
C GLU A 371 -11.57 3.23 12.98
N MET A 372 -10.92 4.34 12.69
CA MET A 372 -9.58 4.71 13.13
C MET A 372 -9.60 6.13 13.67
N LEU A 373 -8.71 6.41 14.62
CA LEU A 373 -8.48 7.78 15.07
C LEU A 373 -7.94 8.63 13.90
N SER A 374 -8.49 9.83 13.71
CA SER A 374 -7.94 10.81 12.76
C SER A 374 -6.95 11.73 13.46
N VAL A 375 -5.77 11.89 12.87
CA VAL A 375 -4.64 12.58 13.48
C VAL A 375 -4.03 13.59 12.53
N SER A 376 -3.72 14.78 13.03
CA SER A 376 -2.94 15.79 12.31
C SER A 376 -1.62 16.10 13.02
N SER A 377 -0.70 16.69 12.25
CA SER A 377 0.48 17.34 12.77
C SER A 377 0.11 18.56 13.62
N GLU A 378 0.97 18.93 14.57
CA GLU A 378 0.91 20.23 15.22
C GLU A 378 1.51 21.26 14.25
N LYS A 379 0.78 22.34 13.96
CA LYS A 379 1.32 23.48 13.23
C LYS A 379 2.28 24.21 14.17
N LYS A 380 3.58 24.09 13.93
CA LYS A 380 4.63 24.84 14.63
C LYS A 380 5.07 26.02 13.79
#